data_AF-A0A8K0CTY6-F1
#
_entry.id   AF-A0A8K0CTY6-F1
#
_cell.length_a   1.000
_cell.length_b   1.000
_cell.length_c   1.000
_cell.angle_alpha   90.00
_cell.angle_beta   90.00
_cell.angle_gamma   90.00
#
_symmetry.space_group_name_H-M   'P 1'
#
loop_
_entity.id
_entity.type
_entity.pdbx_description
1 polymer ?
#
loop_
_entity_poly.entity_id
_entity_poly.type
_entity_poly.pdbx_seq_one_letter_code
_entity_poly.pdbx_strand_id
1 'polypeptide(L)'
;MEKSDHYYIRKERMKNLIVPTISEARRELGPALAHALFQECPDPLKPFMGLTPLLKGAGDDLWISPSDTIIGKVCLKPPLTSKHIKALTHEGILMIGRDIEAKFRNEAELSKKKALAEQEEMLLFMAELEKRKAVIAVCKEMRERCEEEKENMRIEFEKKLQQELNHLEKVLRQKYEELMRLQKIHLEKEWREKLESAVSETVARLTKQFLQDLADQEKQLLKKFSIEM
;
A
#
# COMPACT_ATOMS: atom_id res chain seq x y z
N MET A 1 13.39 -79.27 35.30
CA MET A 1 13.12 -78.65 36.61
C MET A 1 13.24 -79.72 37.67
N GLU A 2 14.28 -79.63 38.49
CA GLU A 2 14.40 -80.46 39.69
C GLU A 2 13.23 -80.15 40.62
N LYS A 3 12.55 -81.19 41.10
CA LYS A 3 11.43 -81.02 42.03
C LYS A 3 12.01 -80.72 43.41
N SER A 4 11.47 -79.71 44.08
CA SER A 4 11.86 -79.30 45.44
C SER A 4 11.84 -80.48 46.43
N ASP A 5 12.75 -80.49 47.40
CA ASP A 5 12.81 -81.50 48.48
C ASP A 5 11.46 -81.70 49.19
N HIS A 6 10.65 -80.64 49.31
CA HIS A 6 9.30 -80.71 49.87
C HIS A 6 8.36 -81.62 49.08
N TYR A 7 8.54 -81.73 47.75
CA TYR A 7 7.77 -82.65 46.91
C TYR A 7 8.05 -84.11 47.27
N TYR A 8 9.33 -84.45 47.48
CA TYR A 8 9.74 -85.82 47.82
C TYR A 8 9.30 -86.20 49.23
N ILE A 9 9.48 -85.31 50.21
CA ILE A 9 9.04 -85.50 51.60
C ILE A 9 7.51 -85.69 51.67
N ARG A 10 6.74 -84.88 50.93
CA ARG A 10 5.28 -85.02 50.89
C ARG A 10 4.85 -86.33 50.26
N LYS A 11 5.49 -86.73 49.15
CA LYS A 11 5.19 -87.99 48.46
C LYS A 11 5.47 -89.21 49.35
N GLU A 12 6.53 -89.17 50.15
CA GLU A 12 6.87 -90.21 51.11
C GLU A 12 5.87 -90.25 52.28
N ARG A 13 5.50 -89.09 52.85
CA ARG A 13 4.49 -89.01 53.93
C ARG A 13 3.09 -89.43 53.48
N MET A 14 2.71 -89.19 52.22
CA MET A 14 1.46 -89.70 51.63
C MET A 14 1.49 -91.21 51.46
N LYS A 15 2.62 -91.78 51.00
CA LYS A 15 2.78 -93.23 50.90
C LYS A 15 2.71 -93.94 52.25
N ASN A 16 3.21 -93.29 53.30
CA ASN A 16 3.18 -93.81 54.67
C ASN A 16 1.89 -93.45 55.43
N LEU A 17 0.87 -92.90 54.76
CA LEU A 17 -0.43 -92.49 55.33
C LEU A 17 -0.35 -91.48 56.50
N ILE A 18 0.75 -90.73 56.60
CA ILE A 18 0.98 -89.77 57.69
C ILE A 18 0.22 -88.44 57.42
N VAL A 19 -0.05 -88.11 56.16
CA VAL A 19 -0.74 -86.87 55.78
C VAL A 19 -1.81 -87.19 54.73
N PRO A 20 -3.10 -86.89 55.00
CA PRO A 20 -4.17 -87.12 54.04
C PRO A 20 -4.05 -86.15 52.85
N THR A 21 -4.51 -86.59 51.69
CA THR A 21 -4.67 -85.70 50.54
C THR A 21 -5.80 -84.68 50.78
N ILE A 22 -5.78 -83.55 50.08
CA ILE A 22 -6.83 -82.53 50.16
C ILE A 22 -8.21 -83.14 49.84
N SER A 23 -8.25 -84.07 48.88
CA SER A 23 -9.46 -84.78 48.47
C SER A 23 -9.96 -85.74 49.55
N GLU A 24 -9.07 -86.47 50.23
CA GLU A 24 -9.42 -87.35 51.35
C GLU A 24 -9.90 -86.54 52.56
N ALA A 25 -9.21 -85.46 52.92
CA ALA A 25 -9.63 -84.57 54.01
C ALA A 25 -11.03 -83.98 53.73
N ARG A 26 -11.32 -83.57 52.49
CA ARG A 26 -12.67 -83.09 52.12
C ARG A 26 -13.74 -84.19 52.14
N ARG A 27 -13.37 -85.43 51.82
CA ARG A 27 -14.30 -86.57 51.82
C ARG A 27 -14.66 -87.00 53.24
N GLU A 28 -13.68 -87.11 54.13
CA GLU A 28 -13.87 -87.62 55.49
C GLU A 28 -14.40 -86.56 56.47
N LEU A 29 -13.94 -85.31 56.38
CA LEU A 29 -14.37 -84.22 57.29
C LEU A 29 -15.59 -83.44 56.77
N GLY A 30 -15.94 -83.63 55.50
CA GLY A 30 -16.92 -82.81 54.80
C GLY A 30 -16.36 -81.46 54.33
N PRO A 31 -17.00 -80.82 53.34
CA PRO A 31 -16.45 -79.65 52.64
C PRO A 31 -16.32 -78.41 53.54
N ALA A 32 -17.25 -78.18 54.46
CA ALA A 32 -17.24 -77.00 55.33
C ALA A 32 -16.12 -77.08 56.39
N LEU A 33 -15.98 -78.23 57.06
CA LEU A 33 -14.94 -78.43 58.07
C LEU A 33 -13.55 -78.47 57.44
N ALA A 34 -13.40 -79.14 56.30
CA ALA A 34 -12.14 -79.16 55.57
C ALA A 34 -11.72 -77.75 55.13
N HIS A 35 -12.67 -76.90 54.74
CA HIS A 35 -12.36 -75.52 54.37
C HIS A 35 -11.85 -74.70 55.55
N ALA A 36 -12.52 -74.78 56.71
CA ALA A 36 -12.08 -74.11 57.94
C ALA A 36 -10.68 -74.61 58.38
N LEU A 37 -10.45 -75.93 58.31
CA LEU A 37 -9.14 -76.52 58.62
C LEU A 37 -8.03 -76.01 57.69
N PHE A 38 -8.31 -75.85 56.40
CA PHE A 38 -7.32 -75.34 55.45
C PHE A 38 -7.09 -73.83 55.58
N GLN A 39 -8.07 -73.06 56.03
CA GLN A 39 -7.91 -71.63 56.30
C GLN A 39 -7.07 -71.38 57.54
N GLU A 40 -7.33 -72.11 58.62
CA GLU A 40 -6.63 -71.97 59.91
C GLU A 40 -5.30 -72.74 59.97
N CYS A 41 -4.88 -73.38 58.87
CA CYS A 41 -3.63 -74.12 58.82
C CYS A 41 -2.42 -73.16 58.88
N PRO A 42 -1.46 -73.35 59.81
CA PRO A 42 -0.26 -72.51 59.90
C PRO A 42 0.55 -72.50 58.61
N ASP A 43 1.10 -71.33 58.23
CA ASP A 43 1.94 -71.16 57.03
C ASP A 43 3.05 -72.21 56.83
N PRO A 44 3.80 -72.67 57.87
CA PRO A 44 4.82 -73.71 57.68
C PRO A 44 4.23 -75.08 57.31
N LEU A 45 2.94 -75.33 57.57
CA LEU A 45 2.27 -76.59 57.26
C LEU A 45 1.56 -76.60 55.90
N LYS A 46 1.25 -75.42 55.34
CA LYS A 46 0.60 -75.26 54.03
C LYS A 46 1.32 -76.00 52.88
N PRO A 47 2.66 -75.99 52.77
CA PRO A 47 3.37 -76.75 51.73
C PRO A 47 3.19 -78.25 51.82
N PHE A 48 3.15 -78.81 53.04
CA PHE A 48 2.97 -80.24 53.26
C PHE A 48 1.54 -80.69 52.93
N MET A 49 0.55 -79.82 53.15
CA MET A 49 -0.84 -80.07 52.78
C MET A 49 -1.14 -79.73 51.31
N GLY A 50 -0.23 -79.04 50.60
CA GLY A 50 -0.40 -78.63 49.21
C GLY A 50 -1.30 -77.41 49.03
N LEU A 51 -1.38 -76.56 50.06
CA LEU A 51 -2.14 -75.32 50.08
C LEU A 51 -1.30 -74.11 49.62
N THR A 52 -0.09 -74.34 49.11
CA THR A 52 0.77 -73.27 48.57
C THR A 52 0.15 -72.70 47.29
N PRO A 53 0.00 -71.37 47.15
CA PRO A 53 -0.48 -70.77 45.91
C PRO A 53 0.45 -71.10 44.75
N LEU A 54 -0.11 -71.40 43.57
CA LEU A 54 0.69 -71.63 42.37
C LEU A 54 1.52 -70.38 42.05
N LEU A 55 2.81 -70.56 41.76
CA LEU A 55 3.74 -69.48 41.42
C LEU A 55 3.18 -68.64 40.25
N LYS A 56 3.17 -67.32 40.39
CA LYS A 56 2.91 -66.39 39.28
C LYS A 56 4.07 -66.52 38.28
N GLY A 57 3.78 -67.05 37.08
CA GLY A 57 4.76 -67.13 36.00
C GLY A 57 5.21 -65.76 35.51
N ALA A 58 6.38 -65.69 34.88
CA ALA A 58 6.83 -64.53 34.11
C ALA A 58 5.85 -64.28 32.95
N GLY A 59 5.47 -63.03 32.74
CA GLY A 59 4.49 -62.63 31.72
C GLY A 59 5.00 -62.75 30.27
N ASP A 60 4.57 -61.82 29.41
CA ASP A 60 4.67 -61.88 27.95
C ASP A 60 6.10 -61.81 27.33
N ASP A 61 7.17 -61.78 28.13
CA ASP A 61 8.54 -61.58 27.63
C ASP A 61 9.33 -62.88 27.37
N LEU A 62 8.77 -64.06 27.68
CA LEU A 62 9.41 -65.34 27.35
C LEU A 62 8.77 -66.00 26.14
N TRP A 63 9.61 -66.43 25.20
CA TRP A 63 9.20 -67.30 24.10
C TRP A 63 8.53 -68.56 24.65
N ILE A 64 7.30 -68.82 24.22
CA ILE A 64 6.51 -69.99 24.63
C ILE A 64 6.61 -71.04 23.51
N SER A 65 6.99 -72.26 23.88
CA SER A 65 6.99 -73.40 22.96
C SER A 65 5.55 -73.75 22.52
N PRO A 66 5.28 -74.02 21.23
CA PRO A 66 3.95 -74.39 20.74
C PRO A 66 3.30 -75.56 21.51
N SER A 67 4.13 -76.49 21.99
CA SER A 67 3.71 -77.64 22.79
C SER A 67 3.12 -77.24 24.14
N ASP A 68 3.67 -76.21 24.79
CA ASP A 68 3.20 -75.74 26.11
C ASP A 68 1.88 -74.97 26.02
N THR A 69 1.62 -74.33 24.87
CA THR A 69 0.32 -73.72 24.54
C THR A 69 -0.78 -74.78 24.39
N ILE A 70 -0.47 -75.90 23.71
CA ILE A 70 -1.44 -76.98 23.45
C ILE A 70 -1.79 -77.74 24.74
N ILE A 71 -0.83 -77.90 25.65
CA ILE A 71 -1.01 -78.61 26.92
C ILE A 71 -1.68 -77.71 27.98
N GLY A 72 -1.86 -76.41 27.71
CA GLY A 72 -2.52 -75.47 28.63
C GLY A 72 -1.68 -75.09 29.85
N LYS A 73 -0.35 -75.15 29.75
CA LYS A 73 0.57 -74.77 30.84
C LYS A 73 0.75 -73.25 30.99
N VAL A 74 0.29 -72.45 30.02
CA VAL A 74 0.43 -70.99 30.04
C VAL A 74 -0.84 -70.37 30.62
N CYS A 75 -0.74 -69.88 31.85
CA CYS A 75 -1.88 -69.37 32.61
C CYS A 75 -2.12 -67.86 32.42
N LEU A 76 -1.26 -67.15 31.70
CA LEU A 76 -1.34 -65.69 31.53
C LEU A 76 -1.59 -65.36 30.04
N LYS A 77 -2.60 -64.53 29.79
CA LYS A 77 -2.92 -63.97 28.46
C LYS A 77 -2.53 -62.50 28.46
N PRO A 78 -1.94 -61.96 27.38
CA PRO A 78 -1.70 -60.54 27.24
C PRO A 78 -2.98 -59.74 27.51
N PRO A 79 -2.94 -58.65 28.29
CA PRO A 79 -4.14 -57.88 28.62
C PRO A 79 -4.76 -57.18 27.40
N LEU A 80 -4.00 -57.03 26.31
CA LEU A 80 -4.45 -56.39 25.07
C LEU A 80 -4.56 -57.41 23.94
N THR A 81 -5.77 -57.62 23.44
CA THR A 81 -5.96 -58.42 22.23
C THR A 81 -5.38 -57.68 21.01
N SER A 82 -4.99 -58.41 19.95
CA SER A 82 -4.45 -57.82 18.72
C SER A 82 -5.34 -56.73 18.09
N LYS A 83 -6.65 -56.78 18.35
CA LYS A 83 -7.62 -55.76 17.95
C LYS A 83 -7.36 -54.41 18.64
N HIS A 84 -7.00 -54.40 19.92
CA HIS A 84 -6.71 -53.18 20.67
C HIS A 84 -5.41 -52.52 20.18
N ILE A 85 -4.37 -53.32 19.93
CA ILE A 85 -3.10 -52.82 19.39
C ILE A 85 -3.34 -52.17 18.02
N LYS A 86 -4.07 -52.85 17.12
CA LYS A 86 -4.42 -52.28 15.81
C LYS A 86 -5.24 -50.99 15.93
N ALA A 87 -6.22 -50.94 16.84
CA ALA A 87 -7.01 -49.74 17.07
C ALA A 87 -6.15 -48.55 17.52
N LEU A 88 -5.24 -48.77 18.49
CA LEU A 88 -4.30 -47.75 18.95
C LEU A 88 -3.33 -47.30 17.85
N THR A 89 -2.86 -48.22 17.00
CA THR A 89 -2.02 -47.87 15.84
C THR A 89 -2.77 -46.99 14.85
N HIS A 90 -4.03 -47.30 14.52
CA HIS A 90 -4.85 -46.47 13.63
C HIS A 90 -5.12 -45.09 14.22
N GLU A 91 -5.41 -45.01 15.52
CA GLU A 91 -5.56 -43.75 16.23
C GLU A 91 -4.27 -42.92 16.19
N GLY A 92 -3.11 -43.54 16.42
CA GLY A 92 -1.81 -42.89 16.30
C GLY A 92 -1.55 -42.34 14.90
N ILE A 93 -1.86 -43.11 13.85
CA ILE A 93 -1.75 -42.65 12.44
C ILE A 93 -2.64 -41.43 12.20
N LEU A 94 -3.88 -41.44 12.70
CA LEU A 94 -4.80 -40.31 12.55
C LEU A 94 -4.31 -39.06 13.28
N MET A 95 -3.74 -39.20 14.48
CA MET A 95 -3.16 -38.06 15.21
C MET A 95 -1.99 -37.46 14.44
N ILE A 96 -1.04 -38.29 13.98
CA ILE A 96 0.10 -37.82 13.18
C ILE A 96 -0.39 -37.15 11.89
N GLY A 97 -1.39 -37.74 11.22
CA GLY A 97 -1.99 -37.17 10.01
C GLY A 97 -2.59 -35.78 10.26
N ARG A 98 -3.31 -35.59 11.37
CA ARG A 98 -3.88 -34.29 11.75
C ARG A 98 -2.79 -33.26 12.03
N ASP A 99 -1.71 -33.64 12.70
CA ASP A 99 -0.60 -32.73 12.99
C ASP A 99 0.12 -32.28 11.71
N ILE A 100 0.35 -33.20 10.78
CA ILE A 100 0.94 -32.88 9.47
C ILE A 100 0.01 -31.99 8.67
N GLU A 101 -1.28 -32.30 8.62
CA GLU A 101 -2.27 -31.50 7.91
C GLU A 101 -2.38 -30.08 8.48
N ALA A 102 -2.37 -29.93 9.80
CA ALA A 102 -2.40 -28.63 10.46
C ALA A 102 -1.15 -27.81 10.11
N LYS A 103 0.04 -28.41 10.11
CA LYS A 103 1.28 -27.74 9.67
C LYS A 103 1.20 -27.30 8.22
N PHE A 104 0.78 -28.19 7.33
CA PHE A 104 0.65 -27.87 5.91
C PHE A 104 -0.35 -26.74 5.66
N ARG A 105 -1.50 -26.75 6.33
CA ARG A 105 -2.49 -25.66 6.23
C ARG A 105 -1.92 -24.33 6.71
N ASN A 106 -1.18 -24.33 7.83
CA ASN A 106 -0.55 -23.12 8.34
C ASN A 106 0.53 -22.57 7.40
N GLU A 107 1.36 -23.45 6.83
CA GLU A 107 2.38 -23.07 5.84
C GLU A 107 1.74 -22.52 4.56
N ALA A 108 0.68 -23.16 4.06
CA ALA A 108 -0.06 -22.70 2.90
C ALA A 108 -0.71 -21.32 3.13
N GLU A 109 -1.34 -21.11 4.29
CA GLU A 109 -1.91 -19.81 4.66
C GLU A 109 -0.83 -18.73 4.81
N LEU A 110 0.32 -19.06 5.39
CA LEU A 110 1.44 -18.12 5.51
C LEU A 110 2.00 -17.75 4.13
N SER A 111 2.19 -18.74 3.25
CA SER A 111 2.65 -18.52 1.88
C SER A 111 1.67 -17.66 1.09
N LYS A 112 0.36 -17.95 1.19
CA LYS A 112 -0.70 -17.15 0.58
C LYS A 112 -0.68 -15.70 1.07
N LYS A 113 -0.56 -15.48 2.39
CA LYS A 113 -0.49 -14.12 2.95
C LYS A 113 0.73 -13.35 2.45
N LYS A 114 1.89 -14.01 2.35
CA LYS A 114 3.10 -13.39 1.79
C LYS A 114 2.93 -13.01 0.32
N ALA A 115 2.42 -13.94 -0.50
CA ALA A 115 2.16 -13.67 -1.91
C ALA A 115 1.17 -12.52 -2.12
N LEU A 116 0.11 -12.45 -1.29
CA LEU A 116 -0.84 -11.32 -1.33
C LEU A 116 -0.16 -10.00 -0.95
N ALA A 117 0.64 -9.97 0.11
CA ALA A 117 1.35 -8.75 0.51
C ALA A 117 2.34 -8.26 -0.57
N GLU A 118 3.09 -9.17 -1.19
CA GLU A 118 3.99 -8.84 -2.31
C GLU A 118 3.22 -8.30 -3.52
N GLN A 119 2.07 -8.89 -3.83
CA GLN A 119 1.21 -8.42 -4.92
C GLN A 119 0.60 -7.05 -4.63
N GLU A 120 0.13 -6.82 -3.39
CA GLU A 120 -0.38 -5.51 -2.96
C GLU A 120 0.69 -4.43 -3.07
N GLU A 121 1.91 -4.70 -2.61
CA GLU A 121 3.05 -3.77 -2.70
C GLU A 121 3.37 -3.45 -4.18
N MET A 122 3.43 -4.46 -5.04
CA MET A 122 3.67 -4.28 -6.47
C MET A 122 2.57 -3.42 -7.11
N LEU A 123 1.30 -3.70 -6.82
CA LEU A 123 0.17 -2.95 -7.39
C LEU A 123 0.17 -1.50 -6.91
N LEU A 124 0.45 -1.25 -5.64
CA LEU A 124 0.60 0.11 -5.10
C LEU A 124 1.74 0.86 -5.78
N PHE A 125 2.89 0.20 -5.98
CA PHE A 125 4.02 0.79 -6.69
C PHE A 125 3.67 1.13 -8.15
N MET A 126 3.00 0.22 -8.87
CA MET A 126 2.56 0.45 -10.24
C MET A 126 1.56 1.62 -10.34
N ALA A 127 0.57 1.65 -9.44
CA ALA A 127 -0.43 2.72 -9.39
C ALA A 127 0.20 4.09 -9.12
N GLU A 128 1.17 4.17 -8.19
CA GLU A 128 1.90 5.40 -7.90
C GLU A 128 2.74 5.86 -9.11
N LEU A 129 3.34 4.91 -9.84
CA LEU A 129 4.12 5.19 -11.03
C LEU A 129 3.24 5.69 -12.19
N GLU A 130 2.08 5.09 -12.41
CA GLU A 130 1.08 5.54 -13.39
C GLU A 130 0.53 6.93 -13.03
N LYS A 131 0.19 7.16 -11.76
CA LYS A 131 -0.24 8.45 -11.26
C LYS A 131 0.81 9.53 -11.54
N ARG A 132 2.09 9.26 -11.27
CA ARG A 132 3.18 10.21 -11.57
C ARG A 132 3.29 10.49 -13.05
N LYS A 133 3.21 9.47 -13.90
CA LYS A 133 3.21 9.66 -15.38
C LYS A 133 2.04 10.52 -15.84
N ALA A 134 0.83 10.26 -15.33
CA ALA A 134 -0.36 11.04 -15.65
C ALA A 134 -0.21 12.50 -15.22
N VAL A 135 0.29 12.75 -14.00
CA VAL A 135 0.55 14.11 -13.50
C VAL A 135 1.57 14.84 -14.38
N ILE A 136 2.68 14.18 -14.76
CA ILE A 136 3.69 14.79 -15.64
C ILE A 136 3.09 15.14 -17.00
N ALA A 137 2.29 14.25 -17.59
CA ALA A 137 1.63 14.49 -18.86
C ALA A 137 0.66 15.68 -18.79
N VAL A 138 -0.21 15.73 -17.77
CA VAL A 138 -1.15 16.83 -17.57
C VAL A 138 -0.41 18.15 -17.31
N CYS A 139 0.64 18.14 -16.48
CA CYS A 139 1.45 19.34 -16.23
C CYS A 139 2.12 19.86 -17.50
N LYS A 140 2.58 18.97 -18.39
CA LYS A 140 3.15 19.35 -19.68
C LYS A 140 2.09 20.00 -20.58
N GLU A 141 0.95 19.36 -20.73
CA GLU A 141 -0.16 19.87 -21.55
C GLU A 141 -0.66 21.22 -21.04
N MET A 142 -0.84 21.38 -19.72
CA MET A 142 -1.25 22.65 -19.11
C MET A 142 -0.22 23.75 -19.33
N ARG A 143 1.08 23.42 -19.29
CA ARG A 143 2.14 24.38 -19.59
C ARG A 143 2.09 24.84 -21.05
N GLU A 144 1.89 23.92 -21.98
CA GLU A 144 1.75 24.23 -23.41
C GLU A 144 0.55 25.14 -23.65
N ARG A 145 -0.62 24.81 -23.09
CA ARG A 145 -1.82 25.68 -23.18
C ARG A 145 -1.60 27.07 -22.58
N CYS A 146 -0.95 27.16 -21.42
CA CYS A 146 -0.66 28.44 -20.77
C CYS A 146 0.29 29.30 -21.62
N GLU A 147 1.30 28.71 -22.25
CA GLU A 147 2.20 29.42 -23.17
C GLU A 147 1.46 29.90 -24.42
N GLU A 148 0.57 29.09 -24.99
CA GLU A 148 -0.30 29.49 -26.10
C GLU A 148 -1.22 30.65 -25.72
N GLU A 149 -1.88 30.59 -24.56
CA GLU A 149 -2.73 31.67 -24.05
C GLU A 149 -1.92 32.95 -23.81
N LYS A 150 -0.71 32.84 -23.27
CA LYS A 150 0.19 33.99 -23.05
C LYS A 150 0.57 34.64 -24.37
N GLU A 151 0.90 33.86 -25.40
CA GLU A 151 1.24 34.41 -26.72
C GLU A 151 0.01 35.04 -27.39
N ASN A 152 -1.16 34.41 -27.29
CA ASN A 152 -2.41 34.99 -27.79
C ASN A 152 -2.72 36.33 -27.10
N MET A 153 -2.61 36.39 -25.77
CA MET A 153 -2.78 37.64 -25.02
C MET A 153 -1.77 38.71 -25.44
N ARG A 154 -0.52 38.32 -25.69
CA ARG A 154 0.52 39.24 -26.16
C ARG A 154 0.16 39.81 -27.53
N ILE A 155 -0.24 38.97 -28.49
CA ILE A 155 -0.66 39.38 -29.83
C ILE A 155 -1.86 40.32 -29.76
N GLU A 156 -2.87 40.00 -28.94
CA GLU A 156 -4.03 40.87 -28.73
C GLU A 156 -3.65 42.22 -28.13
N PHE A 157 -2.74 42.22 -27.15
CA PHE A 157 -2.25 43.42 -26.52
C PHE A 157 -1.47 44.30 -27.49
N GLU A 158 -0.52 43.73 -28.25
CA GLU A 158 0.23 44.45 -29.28
C GLU A 158 -0.71 45.06 -30.33
N LYS A 159 -1.74 44.30 -30.77
CA LYS A 159 -2.75 44.80 -31.70
C LYS A 159 -3.54 45.98 -31.13
N LYS A 160 -4.00 45.90 -29.89
CA LYS A 160 -4.72 47.00 -29.22
C LYS A 160 -3.82 48.21 -29.03
N LEU A 161 -2.58 48.00 -28.61
CA LEU A 161 -1.60 49.07 -28.44
C LEU A 161 -1.34 49.79 -29.76
N GLN A 162 -1.17 49.06 -30.85
CA GLN A 162 -1.00 49.65 -32.17
C GLN A 162 -2.22 50.47 -32.61
N GLN A 163 -3.43 49.98 -32.32
CA GLN A 163 -4.67 50.71 -32.62
C GLN A 163 -4.74 52.04 -31.84
N GLU A 164 -4.43 52.02 -30.55
CA GLU A 164 -4.41 53.22 -29.70
C GLU A 164 -3.32 54.21 -30.12
N LEU A 165 -2.12 53.72 -30.46
CA LEU A 165 -1.03 54.56 -30.97
C LEU A 165 -1.41 55.24 -32.29
N ASN A 166 -1.99 54.49 -33.23
CA ASN A 166 -2.46 55.04 -34.50
C ASN A 166 -3.59 56.06 -34.29
N HIS A 167 -4.49 55.81 -33.34
CA HIS A 167 -5.55 56.74 -32.98
C HIS A 167 -4.96 58.05 -32.42
N LEU A 168 -4.03 57.93 -31.46
CA LEU A 168 -3.35 59.07 -30.86
C LEU A 168 -2.57 59.89 -31.90
N GLU A 169 -1.82 59.21 -32.79
CA GLU A 169 -1.09 59.86 -33.88
C GLU A 169 -2.03 60.67 -34.77
N LYS A 170 -3.17 60.08 -35.15
CA LYS A 170 -4.18 60.77 -35.98
C LYS A 170 -4.73 62.01 -35.28
N VAL A 171 -5.05 61.91 -33.99
CA VAL A 171 -5.55 63.06 -33.20
C VAL A 171 -4.49 64.15 -33.07
N LEU A 172 -3.24 63.78 -32.80
CA LEU A 172 -2.12 64.73 -32.70
C LEU A 172 -1.88 65.44 -34.03
N ARG A 173 -1.91 64.70 -35.14
CA ARG A 173 -1.75 65.25 -36.48
C ARG A 173 -2.85 66.25 -36.82
N GLN A 174 -4.11 65.93 -36.51
CA GLN A 174 -5.23 66.85 -36.69
C GLN A 174 -5.06 68.14 -35.89
N LYS A 175 -4.72 68.04 -34.61
CA LYS A 175 -4.46 69.22 -33.76
C LYS A 175 -3.29 70.06 -34.28
N TYR A 176 -2.23 69.42 -34.76
CA TYR A 176 -1.09 70.12 -35.34
C TYR A 176 -1.47 70.84 -36.64
N GLU A 177 -2.20 70.20 -37.53
CA GLU A 177 -2.68 70.82 -38.78
C GLU A 177 -3.63 72.00 -38.50
N GLU A 178 -4.49 71.90 -37.49
CA GLU A 178 -5.34 73.00 -37.03
C GLU A 178 -4.51 74.18 -36.50
N LEU A 179 -3.54 73.92 -35.62
CA LEU A 179 -2.64 74.95 -35.09
C LEU A 179 -1.85 75.64 -36.21
N MET A 180 -1.31 74.87 -37.15
CA MET A 180 -0.58 75.41 -38.31
C MET A 180 -1.49 76.27 -39.21
N ARG A 181 -2.74 75.86 -39.41
CA ARG A 181 -3.74 76.68 -40.15
C ARG A 181 -4.02 77.99 -39.43
N LEU A 182 -4.25 77.96 -38.12
CA LEU A 182 -4.50 79.15 -37.32
C LEU A 182 -3.30 80.10 -37.35
N GLN A 183 -2.08 79.56 -37.18
CA GLN A 183 -0.86 80.35 -37.22
C GLN A 183 -0.63 80.97 -38.60
N LYS A 184 -0.92 80.23 -39.68
CA LYS A 184 -0.84 80.75 -41.06
C LYS A 184 -1.81 81.92 -41.27
N ILE A 185 -3.07 81.77 -40.86
CA ILE A 185 -4.09 82.84 -40.96
C ILE A 185 -3.64 84.07 -40.16
N HIS A 186 -3.11 83.86 -38.95
CA HIS A 186 -2.62 84.94 -38.10
C HIS A 186 -1.45 85.69 -38.76
N LEU A 187 -0.45 84.98 -39.26
CA LEU A 187 0.68 85.55 -40.00
C LEU A 187 0.22 86.28 -41.26
N GLU A 188 -0.68 85.71 -42.06
CA GLU A 188 -1.22 86.36 -43.25
C GLU A 188 -1.94 87.67 -42.91
N LYS A 189 -2.67 87.71 -41.80
CA LYS A 189 -3.31 88.93 -41.29
C LYS A 189 -2.27 89.96 -40.86
N GLU A 190 -1.29 89.58 -40.03
CA GLU A 190 -0.22 90.49 -39.60
C GLU A 190 0.58 91.06 -40.78
N TRP A 191 0.91 90.23 -41.76
CA TRP A 191 1.64 90.66 -42.96
C TRP A 191 0.81 91.58 -43.83
N ARG A 192 -0.49 91.32 -43.98
CA ARG A 192 -1.41 92.20 -44.70
C ARG A 192 -1.48 93.58 -44.03
N GLU A 193 -1.65 93.63 -42.72
CA GLU A 193 -1.69 94.89 -41.96
C GLU A 193 -0.38 95.67 -42.10
N LYS A 194 0.78 95.00 -42.00
CA LYS A 194 2.09 95.63 -42.22
C LYS A 194 2.25 96.15 -43.65
N LEU A 195 1.80 95.39 -44.65
CA LEU A 195 1.87 95.78 -46.05
C LEU A 195 0.98 96.99 -46.33
N GLU A 196 -0.27 96.98 -45.82
CA GLU A 196 -1.21 98.10 -45.94
C GLU A 196 -0.65 99.37 -45.27
N SER A 197 -0.05 99.26 -44.08
CA SER A 197 0.65 100.38 -43.43
C SER A 197 1.79 100.92 -44.28
N ALA A 198 2.67 100.05 -44.80
CA ALA A 198 3.80 100.46 -45.63
C ALA A 198 3.36 101.08 -46.97
N VAL A 199 2.29 100.56 -47.59
CA VAL A 199 1.67 101.15 -48.78
C VAL A 199 1.09 102.53 -48.44
N SER A 200 0.36 102.66 -47.34
CA SER A 200 -0.19 103.94 -46.90
C SER A 200 0.91 104.98 -46.63
N GLU A 201 1.99 104.58 -45.96
CA GLU A 201 3.16 105.44 -45.71
C GLU A 201 3.85 105.86 -47.01
N THR A 202 4.05 104.93 -47.95
CA THR A 202 4.68 105.24 -49.24
C THR A 202 3.79 106.12 -50.11
N VAL A 203 2.48 105.88 -50.15
CA VAL A 203 1.51 106.75 -50.84
C VAL A 203 1.52 108.14 -50.22
N ALA A 204 1.43 108.27 -48.90
CA ALA A 204 1.48 109.57 -48.22
C ALA A 204 2.78 110.32 -48.51
N ARG A 205 3.92 109.62 -48.52
CA ARG A 205 5.23 110.19 -48.87
C ARG A 205 5.26 110.67 -50.32
N LEU A 206 4.81 109.84 -51.26
CA LEU A 206 4.77 110.19 -52.69
C LEU A 206 3.81 111.35 -52.95
N THR A 207 2.60 111.33 -52.38
CA THR A 207 1.65 112.45 -52.48
C THR A 207 2.26 113.74 -51.95
N LYS A 208 2.96 113.70 -50.81
CA LYS A 208 3.67 114.86 -50.27
C LYS A 208 4.76 115.35 -51.22
N GLN A 209 5.55 114.46 -51.82
CA GLN A 209 6.57 114.81 -52.82
C GLN A 209 5.92 115.44 -54.07
N PHE A 210 4.88 114.83 -54.64
CA PHE A 210 4.16 115.37 -55.79
C PHE A 210 3.56 116.76 -55.51
N LEU A 211 2.99 116.99 -54.33
CA LEU A 211 2.46 118.30 -53.95
C LEU A 211 3.57 119.35 -53.81
N GLN A 212 4.75 118.96 -53.31
CA GLN A 212 5.92 119.84 -53.27
C GLN A 212 6.42 120.18 -54.68
N ASP A 213 6.55 119.17 -55.55
CA ASP A 213 6.98 119.36 -56.94
C ASP A 213 6.02 120.28 -57.70
N LEU A 214 4.70 120.11 -57.52
CA LEU A 214 3.68 121.00 -58.09
C LEU A 214 3.81 122.44 -57.59
N ALA A 215 4.01 122.65 -56.28
CA ALA A 215 4.20 123.98 -55.72
C ALA A 215 5.49 124.65 -56.24
N ASP A 216 6.55 123.87 -56.45
CA ASP A 216 7.80 124.37 -57.03
C ASP A 216 7.66 124.68 -58.52
N GLN A 217 6.91 123.86 -59.27
CA GLN A 217 6.54 124.15 -60.65
C GLN A 217 5.70 125.43 -60.78
N GLU A 218 4.71 125.62 -59.91
CA GLU A 218 3.90 126.84 -59.85
C GLU A 218 4.78 128.07 -59.60
N LYS A 219 5.70 128.01 -58.62
CA LYS A 219 6.68 129.08 -58.38
C LYS A 219 7.56 129.36 -59.60
N GLN A 220 8.00 128.32 -60.30
CA GLN A 220 8.82 128.48 -61.52
C GLN A 220 8.02 129.11 -62.67
N LEU A 221 6.76 128.72 -62.84
CA LEU A 221 5.86 129.31 -63.84
C LEU A 221 5.56 130.77 -63.50
N LEU A 222 5.23 131.09 -62.25
CA LEU A 222 5.04 132.47 -61.80
C LEU A 222 6.28 133.34 -62.04
N LYS A 223 7.48 132.79 -61.77
CA LYS A 223 8.75 133.47 -62.10
C LYS A 223 8.90 133.73 -63.60
N LYS A 224 8.56 132.76 -64.45
CA LYS A 224 8.60 132.95 -65.91
C LYS A 224 7.59 134.00 -66.38
N PHE A 225 6.36 133.97 -65.87
CA PHE A 225 5.33 134.97 -66.18
C PHE A 225 5.70 136.38 -65.70
N SER A 226 6.40 136.53 -64.57
CA SER A 226 6.88 137.83 -64.09
C SER A 226 8.07 138.41 -64.87
N ILE A 227 8.68 137.62 -65.76
CA ILE A 227 9.79 138.06 -66.64
C ILE A 227 9.26 138.43 -68.04
N GLU A 228 8.05 138.02 -68.40
CA GLU A 228 7.40 138.29 -69.70
C GLU A 228 6.38 139.45 -69.67
N MET A 229 6.18 140.11 -68.52
CA MET A 229 5.52 141.43 -68.40
C MET A 229 6.54 142.51 -68.11
#